data_AF-A0A3B4AJY9-F1
#
_entry.id   AF-A0A3B4AJY9-F1
#
_cell.length_a   1.000
_cell.length_b   1.000
_cell.length_c   1.000
_cell.angle_alpha   90.00
_cell.angle_beta   90.00
_cell.angle_gamma   90.00
#
_symmetry.space_group_name_H-M   'P 1'
#
loop_
_entity.id
_entity.type
_entity.pdbx_description
1 polymer ?
#
loop_
_entity_poly.entity_id
_entity_poly.type
_entity_poly.pdbx_seq_one_letter_code
_entity_poly.pdbx_strand_id
1 'polypeptide(L)'
;DHPPPSFLSVFDQMPDSPNDIYRAVSRLWAPWLQEGALRTFQQGGFYSQVARPGLRIISLNTILYYGPNRVTQNSSDPAGQFTWLLRTLEDAERDREKVYVIAHVPVGFLPFTQNTTAMRREHNERLVAIFLRFSHVISGQFYGHTHRDTIMVLRDQTGAALNSAFVAPSVTPIRNVKEPSSNNPGFRVYLFQLDSYSVQDLWQFYLNLTEANIQQSAQWRLEYVMTEAYGLRNLSPGSLLGLGFSLIPPVSKAFQTYFAHFNVNFNPQLPCEGICKVNQVCAVLHVDQRGYQDCISAGWV
;
A
#
# COMPACT_ATOMS: atom_id res chain seq x y z
N ASP A 1 -11.16 3.39 36.85
CA ASP A 1 -11.75 4.01 35.65
C ASP A 1 -11.04 3.56 34.39
N HIS A 2 -11.56 2.49 33.78
CA HIS A 2 -11.16 2.08 32.45
C HIS A 2 -11.70 3.10 31.43
N PRO A 3 -10.90 3.56 30.45
CA PRO A 3 -11.44 4.39 29.40
C PRO A 3 -12.49 3.55 28.63
N PRO A 4 -13.61 4.16 28.20
CA PRO A 4 -14.59 3.45 27.39
C PRO A 4 -13.92 2.96 26.10
N PRO A 5 -14.26 1.75 25.62
CA PRO A 5 -13.76 1.27 24.35
C PRO A 5 -14.13 2.28 23.27
N SER A 6 -13.13 2.71 22.51
CA SER A 6 -13.29 3.46 21.27
C SER A 6 -14.39 2.83 20.42
N PHE A 7 -15.10 3.65 19.65
CA PHE A 7 -16.11 3.35 18.64
C PHE A 7 -15.67 2.37 17.51
N LEU A 8 -14.87 1.34 17.80
CA LEU A 8 -14.73 0.15 16.97
C LEU A 8 -15.97 -0.70 17.26
N SER A 9 -17.05 -0.30 16.61
CA SER A 9 -18.31 -1.01 16.69
C SER A 9 -18.13 -2.44 16.18
N VAL A 10 -18.98 -3.33 16.65
CA VAL A 10 -19.09 -4.74 16.20
C VAL A 10 -19.38 -4.85 14.67
N PHE A 11 -19.56 -3.72 13.96
CA PHE A 11 -19.88 -3.63 12.54
C PHE A 11 -18.68 -3.56 11.58
N ASP A 12 -17.44 -3.36 12.06
CA ASP A 12 -16.26 -3.26 11.17
C ASP A 12 -15.55 -4.60 10.99
N GLN A 13 -16.31 -5.66 10.70
CA GLN A 13 -15.81 -7.02 10.57
C GLN A 13 -16.21 -7.59 9.21
N MET A 14 -15.23 -8.12 8.47
CA MET A 14 -15.49 -8.69 7.13
C MET A 14 -15.31 -10.20 7.18
N PRO A 15 -16.37 -10.98 6.92
CA PRO A 15 -16.29 -12.43 6.96
C PRO A 15 -15.56 -12.97 5.73
N ASP A 16 -15.01 -14.17 5.88
CA ASP A 16 -14.30 -14.91 4.84
C ASP A 16 -15.21 -15.85 4.04
N SER A 17 -16.50 -15.54 4.01
CA SER A 17 -17.55 -16.28 3.31
C SER A 17 -18.54 -15.31 2.62
N PRO A 18 -19.34 -15.79 1.66
CA PRO A 18 -20.36 -14.98 1.00
C PRO A 18 -21.27 -14.24 1.98
N ASN A 19 -21.50 -12.96 1.74
CA ASN A 19 -22.37 -12.13 2.57
C ASN A 19 -23.06 -11.05 1.73
N ASP A 20 -23.98 -10.31 2.36
CA ASP A 20 -24.78 -9.28 1.69
C ASP A 20 -23.97 -8.11 1.15
N ILE A 21 -22.86 -7.74 1.81
CA ILE A 21 -21.97 -6.68 1.34
C ILE A 21 -21.27 -7.14 0.06
N TYR A 22 -20.67 -8.33 0.03
CA TYR A 22 -20.04 -8.87 -1.19
C TYR A 22 -21.04 -9.00 -2.34
N ARG A 23 -22.27 -9.46 -2.06
CA ARG A 23 -23.34 -9.54 -3.07
C ARG A 23 -23.78 -8.18 -3.59
N ALA A 24 -23.96 -7.20 -2.70
CA ALA A 24 -24.36 -5.85 -3.07
C ALA A 24 -23.28 -5.15 -3.91
N VAL A 25 -22.02 -5.19 -3.47
CA VAL A 25 -20.89 -4.59 -4.20
C VAL A 25 -20.65 -5.31 -5.52
N SER A 26 -20.81 -6.64 -5.58
CA SER A 26 -20.75 -7.39 -6.85
C SER A 26 -21.77 -6.86 -7.87
N ARG A 27 -23.01 -6.57 -7.44
CA ARG A 27 -24.03 -5.99 -8.34
C ARG A 27 -23.65 -4.58 -8.79
N LEU A 28 -23.10 -3.76 -7.89
CA LEU A 28 -22.65 -2.40 -8.23
C LEU A 28 -21.48 -2.41 -9.22
N TRP A 29 -20.57 -3.39 -9.12
CA TRP A 29 -19.37 -3.49 -9.96
C TRP A 29 -19.55 -4.38 -11.20
N ALA A 30 -20.73 -4.98 -11.40
CA ALA A 30 -21.06 -5.77 -12.57
C ALA A 30 -20.76 -5.08 -13.92
N PRO A 31 -20.91 -3.75 -14.09
CA PRO A 31 -20.54 -3.08 -15.33
C PRO A 31 -19.03 -3.12 -15.66
N TRP A 32 -18.16 -3.37 -14.69
CA TRP A 32 -16.71 -3.36 -14.86
C TRP A 32 -16.07 -4.74 -14.83
N LEU A 33 -16.79 -5.74 -14.30
CA LEU A 33 -16.24 -7.06 -14.00
C LEU A 33 -16.87 -8.15 -14.85
N GLN A 34 -16.02 -9.06 -15.34
CA GLN A 34 -16.44 -10.27 -16.03
C GLN A 34 -17.03 -11.28 -15.05
N GLU A 35 -17.81 -12.25 -15.59
CA GLU A 35 -18.53 -13.23 -14.77
C GLU A 35 -17.62 -14.00 -13.81
N GLY A 36 -16.42 -14.40 -14.25
CA GLY A 36 -15.44 -15.07 -13.39
C GLY A 36 -15.01 -14.23 -12.19
N ALA A 37 -14.74 -12.93 -12.42
CA ALA A 37 -14.35 -11.98 -11.38
C ALA A 37 -15.50 -11.71 -10.40
N LEU A 38 -16.74 -11.58 -10.92
CA LEU A 38 -17.93 -11.42 -10.09
C LEU A 38 -18.16 -12.64 -9.19
N ARG A 39 -17.99 -13.85 -9.72
CA ARG A 39 -18.14 -15.08 -8.94
C ARG A 39 -17.15 -15.14 -7.78
N THR A 40 -15.84 -14.91 -8.02
CA THR A 40 -14.85 -14.92 -6.93
C THR A 40 -15.08 -13.79 -5.94
N PHE A 41 -15.48 -12.60 -6.42
CA PHE A 41 -15.75 -11.47 -5.54
C PHE A 41 -16.91 -11.76 -4.58
N GLN A 42 -17.98 -12.42 -5.04
CA GLN A 42 -19.08 -12.81 -4.17
C GLN A 42 -18.67 -13.85 -3.10
N GLN A 43 -17.62 -14.64 -3.35
CA GLN A 43 -17.13 -15.65 -2.41
C GLN A 43 -16.30 -15.05 -1.27
N GLY A 44 -15.41 -14.11 -1.57
CA GLY A 44 -14.45 -13.61 -0.58
C GLY A 44 -14.01 -12.15 -0.73
N GLY A 45 -14.66 -11.37 -1.59
CA GLY A 45 -14.34 -9.97 -1.82
C GLY A 45 -13.07 -9.71 -2.64
N PHE A 46 -12.51 -10.73 -3.29
CA PHE A 46 -11.32 -10.63 -4.15
C PHE A 46 -11.61 -11.16 -5.56
N TYR A 47 -10.85 -10.70 -6.55
CA TYR A 47 -11.00 -11.15 -7.94
C TYR A 47 -9.74 -10.91 -8.75
N SER A 48 -9.68 -11.54 -9.93
CA SER A 48 -8.72 -11.17 -10.97
C SER A 48 -9.43 -10.96 -12.30
N GLN A 49 -8.87 -10.08 -13.13
CA GLN A 49 -9.38 -9.79 -14.46
C GLN A 49 -8.27 -9.29 -15.37
N VAL A 50 -8.28 -9.75 -16.62
CA VAL A 50 -7.44 -9.18 -17.68
C VAL A 50 -7.98 -7.79 -18.00
N ALA A 51 -7.23 -6.75 -17.65
CA ALA A 51 -7.64 -5.36 -17.91
C ALA A 51 -7.22 -4.90 -19.31
N ARG A 52 -6.12 -5.45 -19.83
CA ARG A 52 -5.60 -5.23 -21.18
C ARG A 52 -4.88 -6.50 -21.65
N PRO A 53 -4.71 -6.72 -22.96
CA PRO A 53 -3.93 -7.87 -23.46
C PRO A 53 -2.56 -7.95 -22.77
N GLY A 54 -2.29 -9.05 -22.05
CA GLY A 54 -1.03 -9.22 -21.33
C GLY A 54 -0.93 -8.52 -19.96
N LEU A 55 -1.97 -7.84 -19.49
CA LEU A 55 -2.04 -7.25 -18.14
C LEU A 55 -3.28 -7.73 -17.37
N ARG A 56 -3.02 -8.40 -16.25
CA ARG A 56 -4.02 -8.82 -15.27
C ARG A 56 -3.99 -7.93 -14.03
N ILE A 57 -5.17 -7.55 -13.56
CA ILE A 57 -5.36 -6.97 -12.24
C ILE A 57 -5.75 -8.09 -11.28
N ILE A 58 -5.07 -8.17 -10.14
CA ILE A 58 -5.46 -8.99 -8.99
C ILE A 58 -5.87 -8.04 -7.88
N SER A 59 -7.17 -8.02 -7.57
CA SER A 59 -7.73 -7.26 -6.45
C SER A 59 -7.89 -8.16 -5.23
N LEU A 60 -7.07 -7.93 -4.21
CA LEU A 60 -7.06 -8.70 -2.97
C LEU A 60 -7.95 -8.05 -1.91
N ASN A 61 -8.64 -8.89 -1.14
CA ASN A 61 -9.30 -8.53 0.09
C ASN A 61 -8.34 -8.71 1.28
N THR A 62 -7.42 -7.76 1.46
CA THR A 62 -6.47 -7.77 2.58
C THR A 62 -7.10 -7.36 3.92
N ILE A 63 -8.39 -6.96 3.95
CA ILE A 63 -9.15 -6.78 5.19
C ILE A 63 -9.28 -8.10 5.96
N LEU A 64 -9.29 -9.23 5.24
CA LEU A 64 -9.27 -10.57 5.85
C LEU A 64 -8.00 -10.82 6.66
N TYR A 65 -6.92 -10.08 6.42
CA TYR A 65 -5.66 -10.21 7.14
C TYR A 65 -5.48 -9.12 8.21
N TYR A 66 -6.39 -8.14 8.27
CA TYR A 66 -6.27 -6.99 9.16
C TYR A 66 -6.39 -7.40 10.62
N GLY A 67 -5.46 -6.99 11.48
CA GLY A 67 -5.40 -7.40 12.88
C GLY A 67 -6.74 -7.26 13.62
N PRO A 68 -7.42 -6.10 13.52
CA PRO A 68 -8.75 -5.87 14.10
C PRO A 68 -9.92 -6.73 13.57
N ASN A 69 -9.78 -7.43 12.44
CA ASN A 69 -10.85 -8.28 11.90
C ASN A 69 -10.89 -9.64 12.61
N ARG A 70 -11.57 -9.71 13.75
CA ARG A 70 -11.67 -10.89 14.62
C ARG A 70 -12.29 -12.11 13.94
N VAL A 71 -13.09 -11.94 12.89
CA VAL A 71 -13.76 -13.05 12.19
C VAL A 71 -12.75 -14.02 11.57
N THR A 72 -11.59 -13.53 11.14
CA THR A 72 -10.55 -14.33 10.50
C THR A 72 -9.36 -14.64 11.40
N GLN A 73 -9.43 -14.33 12.70
CA GLN A 73 -8.27 -14.37 13.60
C GLN A 73 -7.57 -15.76 13.66
N ASN A 74 -8.33 -16.84 13.53
CA ASN A 74 -7.80 -18.22 13.59
C ASN A 74 -7.71 -18.89 12.22
N SER A 75 -7.93 -18.16 11.13
CA SER A 75 -7.91 -18.72 9.77
C SER A 75 -6.53 -18.58 9.16
N SER A 76 -5.89 -19.69 8.77
CA SER A 76 -4.58 -19.67 8.12
C SER A 76 -4.64 -19.24 6.65
N ASP A 77 -5.80 -19.43 6.01
CA ASP A 77 -6.09 -19.04 4.62
C ASP A 77 -7.55 -18.56 4.49
N PRO A 78 -7.90 -17.38 5.02
CA PRO A 78 -9.28 -16.90 5.03
C PRO A 78 -9.80 -16.77 3.59
N ALA A 79 -10.97 -17.36 3.35
CA ALA A 79 -11.64 -17.49 2.06
C ALA A 79 -10.82 -18.24 0.98
N GLY A 80 -9.77 -18.98 1.38
CA GLY A 80 -8.86 -19.65 0.46
C GLY A 80 -8.05 -18.70 -0.43
N GLN A 81 -7.94 -17.43 -0.03
CA GLN A 81 -7.40 -16.35 -0.87
C GLN A 81 -5.90 -16.54 -1.20
N PHE A 82 -5.08 -17.09 -0.29
CA PHE A 82 -3.67 -17.39 -0.60
C PHE A 82 -3.56 -18.52 -1.62
N THR A 83 -4.33 -19.58 -1.44
CA THR A 83 -4.37 -20.70 -2.41
C THR A 83 -4.86 -20.24 -3.77
N TRP A 84 -5.88 -19.39 -3.81
CA TRP A 84 -6.39 -18.77 -5.03
C TRP A 84 -5.35 -17.84 -5.68
N LEU A 85 -4.65 -17.02 -4.89
CA LEU A 85 -3.63 -16.09 -5.37
C LEU A 85 -2.47 -16.84 -6.04
N LEU A 86 -1.98 -17.90 -5.40
CA LEU A 86 -0.92 -18.75 -5.95
C LEU A 86 -1.31 -19.28 -7.34
N ARG A 87 -2.49 -19.90 -7.45
CA ARG A 87 -2.99 -20.43 -8.73
C ARG A 87 -3.15 -19.32 -9.79
N THR A 88 -3.69 -18.17 -9.38
CA THR A 88 -3.88 -17.03 -10.29
C THR A 88 -2.56 -16.47 -10.82
N LEU A 89 -1.51 -16.44 -10.00
CA LEU A 89 -0.17 -16.01 -10.42
C LEU A 89 0.51 -17.06 -11.29
N GLU A 90 0.33 -18.35 -11.01
CA GLU A 90 0.81 -19.45 -11.85
C GLU A 90 0.13 -19.45 -13.24
N ASP A 91 -1.18 -19.16 -13.27
CA ASP A 91 -1.93 -18.97 -14.51
C ASP A 91 -1.40 -17.76 -15.30
N ALA A 92 -1.22 -16.60 -14.65
CA ALA A 92 -0.67 -15.40 -15.28
C ALA A 92 0.75 -15.64 -15.83
N GLU A 93 1.59 -16.37 -15.10
CA GLU A 93 2.93 -16.75 -15.56
C GLU A 93 2.86 -17.62 -16.82
N ARG A 94 2.05 -18.68 -16.80
CA ARG A 94 1.85 -19.58 -17.94
C ARG A 94 1.35 -18.81 -19.16
N ASP A 95 0.42 -17.90 -18.95
CA ASP A 95 -0.24 -17.12 -20.01
C ASP A 95 0.59 -15.88 -20.43
N ARG A 96 1.80 -15.72 -19.86
CA ARG A 96 2.77 -14.64 -20.14
C ARG A 96 2.20 -13.25 -19.87
N GLU A 97 1.33 -13.14 -18.87
CA GLU A 97 0.76 -11.88 -18.43
C GLU A 97 1.66 -11.21 -17.37
N LYS A 98 1.58 -9.89 -17.29
CA LYS A 98 2.03 -9.12 -16.14
C LYS A 98 0.87 -8.86 -15.20
N VAL A 99 1.20 -8.66 -13.93
CA VAL A 99 0.21 -8.48 -12.87
C VAL A 99 0.39 -7.14 -12.17
N TYR A 100 -0.71 -6.42 -12.00
CA TYR A 100 -0.84 -5.40 -10.95
C TYR A 100 -1.66 -5.95 -9.80
N VAL A 101 -1.09 -5.88 -8.60
CA VAL A 101 -1.79 -6.21 -7.37
C VAL A 101 -2.38 -4.94 -6.80
N ILE A 102 -3.68 -4.93 -6.55
CA ILE A 102 -4.36 -3.84 -5.83
C ILE A 102 -4.98 -4.41 -4.54
N ALA A 103 -4.84 -3.70 -3.42
CA ALA A 103 -5.52 -4.07 -2.18
C ALA A 103 -5.74 -2.86 -1.27
N HIS A 104 -6.54 -3.01 -0.22
CA HIS A 104 -6.77 -1.91 0.72
C HIS A 104 -5.63 -1.78 1.74
N VAL A 105 -5.47 -2.78 2.63
CA VAL A 105 -4.43 -2.83 3.67
C VAL A 105 -3.11 -3.29 3.03
N PRO A 106 -2.01 -2.52 3.17
CA PRO A 106 -0.71 -2.89 2.62
C PRO A 106 -0.03 -4.04 3.38
N VAL A 107 0.93 -4.68 2.73
CA VAL A 107 1.98 -5.47 3.41
C VAL A 107 2.94 -4.54 4.16
N GLY A 108 3.83 -5.12 4.96
CA GLY A 108 4.88 -4.41 5.66
C GLY A 108 4.44 -3.73 6.96
N PHE A 109 5.32 -2.85 7.42
CA PHE A 109 5.22 -2.17 8.70
C PHE A 109 4.58 -0.78 8.54
N LEU A 110 3.82 -0.38 9.54
CA LEU A 110 3.26 0.96 9.60
C LEU A 110 4.41 1.97 9.85
N PRO A 111 4.63 2.96 8.97
CA PRO A 111 5.80 3.85 9.04
C PRO A 111 5.73 4.88 10.19
N PHE A 112 4.60 4.95 10.90
CA PHE A 112 4.35 5.86 12.00
C PHE A 112 4.30 5.17 13.38
N THR A 113 4.49 3.85 13.44
CA THR A 113 4.57 3.10 14.71
C THR A 113 5.60 1.98 14.61
N GLN A 114 6.34 1.75 15.69
CA GLN A 114 7.42 0.78 15.68
C GLN A 114 6.87 -0.65 15.78
N ASN A 115 7.51 -1.59 15.06
CA ASN A 115 7.29 -3.04 15.20
C ASN A 115 5.83 -3.50 14.99
N THR A 116 5.03 -2.73 14.26
CA THR A 116 3.63 -3.03 13.98
C THR A 116 3.41 -3.17 12.49
N THR A 117 3.02 -4.37 12.04
CA THR A 117 2.60 -4.63 10.67
C THR A 117 1.19 -4.12 10.42
N ALA A 118 0.89 -3.73 9.17
CA ALA A 118 -0.46 -3.27 8.82
C ALA A 118 -1.50 -4.41 8.83
N MET A 119 -1.06 -5.64 8.57
CA MET A 119 -1.85 -6.87 8.71
C MET A 119 -1.23 -7.80 9.77
N ARG A 120 -1.90 -8.91 10.13
CA ARG A 120 -1.29 -9.89 11.04
C ARG A 120 0.02 -10.42 10.48
N ARG A 121 0.98 -10.66 11.38
CA ARG A 121 2.37 -10.92 11.03
C ARG A 121 2.50 -12.18 10.16
N GLU A 122 1.82 -13.25 10.52
CA GLU A 122 1.80 -14.51 9.77
C GLU A 122 1.24 -14.36 8.35
N HIS A 123 0.22 -13.52 8.16
CA HIS A 123 -0.34 -13.24 6.84
C HIS A 123 0.57 -12.33 6.03
N ASN A 124 1.21 -11.34 6.68
CA ASN A 124 2.22 -10.50 6.06
C ASN A 124 3.36 -11.33 5.47
N GLU A 125 3.98 -12.19 6.29
CA GLU A 125 5.10 -13.03 5.86
C GLU A 125 4.70 -13.96 4.71
N ARG A 126 3.52 -14.58 4.80
CA ARG A 126 3.01 -15.47 3.74
C ARG A 126 2.78 -14.70 2.44
N LEU A 127 2.19 -13.50 2.51
CA LEU A 127 1.89 -12.71 1.32
C LEU A 127 3.17 -12.15 0.67
N VAL A 128 4.11 -11.65 1.48
CA VAL A 128 5.44 -11.21 1.02
C VAL A 128 6.19 -12.35 0.34
N ALA A 129 6.19 -13.56 0.91
CA ALA A 129 6.83 -14.73 0.30
C ALA A 129 6.23 -15.07 -1.08
N ILE A 130 4.89 -14.99 -1.22
CA ILE A 130 4.22 -15.20 -2.52
C ILE A 130 4.67 -14.12 -3.52
N PHE A 131 4.66 -12.85 -3.12
CA PHE A 131 5.05 -11.75 -4.02
C PHE A 131 6.51 -11.83 -4.45
N LEU A 132 7.43 -12.23 -3.56
CA LEU A 132 8.84 -12.45 -3.92
C LEU A 132 8.98 -13.60 -4.92
N ARG A 133 8.26 -14.73 -4.72
CA ARG A 133 8.26 -15.87 -5.65
C ARG A 133 7.79 -15.50 -7.05
N PHE A 134 6.78 -14.62 -7.17
CA PHE A 134 6.20 -14.20 -8.45
C PHE A 134 6.61 -12.78 -8.86
N SER A 135 7.73 -12.28 -8.35
CA SER A 135 8.19 -10.91 -8.58
C SER A 135 8.47 -10.61 -10.07
N HIS A 136 8.81 -11.62 -10.87
CA HIS A 136 8.96 -11.50 -12.33
C HIS A 136 7.63 -11.36 -13.08
N VAL A 137 6.52 -11.76 -12.47
CA VAL A 137 5.15 -11.63 -13.00
C VAL A 137 4.52 -10.30 -12.55
N ILE A 138 4.76 -9.91 -11.31
CA ILE A 138 4.17 -8.72 -10.70
C ILE A 138 4.94 -7.45 -11.11
N SER A 139 4.29 -6.57 -11.87
CA SER A 139 4.87 -5.30 -12.36
C SER A 139 4.57 -4.09 -11.45
N GLY A 140 3.75 -4.25 -10.41
CA GLY A 140 3.45 -3.19 -9.44
C GLY A 140 2.41 -3.59 -8.40
N GLN A 141 2.51 -3.01 -7.21
CA GLN A 141 1.58 -3.21 -6.10
C GLN A 141 1.03 -1.87 -5.61
N PHE A 142 -0.29 -1.77 -5.42
CA PHE A 142 -0.98 -0.52 -5.12
C PHE A 142 -1.92 -0.68 -3.94
N TYR A 143 -1.71 0.14 -2.91
CA TYR A 143 -2.41 0.07 -1.64
C TYR A 143 -3.00 1.42 -1.22
N GLY A 144 -3.84 1.39 -0.18
CA GLY A 144 -4.34 2.58 0.51
C GLY A 144 -4.25 2.39 2.02
N HIS A 145 -5.39 2.53 2.70
CA HIS A 145 -5.60 2.32 4.15
C HIS A 145 -4.88 3.32 5.08
N THR A 146 -3.59 3.57 4.88
CA THR A 146 -2.77 4.36 5.82
C THR A 146 -3.06 5.86 5.76
N HIS A 147 -3.71 6.32 4.69
CA HIS A 147 -3.94 7.75 4.39
C HIS A 147 -2.62 8.54 4.27
N ARG A 148 -1.53 7.88 3.91
CA ARG A 148 -0.20 8.48 3.78
C ARG A 148 0.42 8.10 2.45
N ASP A 149 1.25 9.00 1.93
CA ASP A 149 2.04 8.74 0.73
C ASP A 149 3.32 8.00 1.11
N THR A 150 3.37 6.69 0.86
CA THR A 150 4.58 5.91 1.15
C THR A 150 4.85 4.93 0.04
N ILE A 151 6.12 4.58 -0.10
CA ILE A 151 6.58 3.52 -0.97
C ILE A 151 7.15 2.37 -0.14
N MET A 152 7.20 1.19 -0.73
CA MET A 152 7.90 0.04 -0.15
C MET A 152 8.65 -0.69 -1.25
N VAL A 153 9.81 -1.23 -0.88
CA VAL A 153 10.63 -2.08 -1.75
C VAL A 153 10.62 -3.48 -1.20
N LEU A 154 10.12 -4.44 -1.99
CA LEU A 154 10.21 -5.86 -1.63
C LEU A 154 11.58 -6.37 -2.03
N ARG A 155 12.29 -6.95 -1.06
CA ARG A 155 13.66 -7.43 -1.22
C ARG A 155 13.74 -8.92 -0.89
N ASP A 156 14.58 -9.64 -1.61
CA ASP A 156 14.91 -11.02 -1.24
C ASP A 156 15.95 -11.08 -0.12
N GLN A 157 16.29 -12.31 0.28
CA GLN A 157 17.25 -12.57 1.35
C GLN A 157 18.70 -12.16 1.00
N THR A 158 19.00 -11.96 -0.28
CA THR A 158 20.30 -11.42 -0.74
C THR A 158 20.34 -9.89 -0.69
N GLY A 159 19.17 -9.27 -0.46
CA GLY A 159 18.99 -7.83 -0.42
C GLY A 159 18.66 -7.21 -1.78
N ALA A 160 18.47 -8.01 -2.83
CA ALA A 160 18.09 -7.55 -4.16
C ALA A 160 16.64 -7.03 -4.16
N ALA A 161 16.43 -5.85 -4.74
CA ALA A 161 15.08 -5.27 -4.88
C ALA A 161 14.34 -5.94 -6.03
N LEU A 162 13.20 -6.57 -5.74
CA LEU A 162 12.45 -7.37 -6.70
C LEU A 162 11.12 -6.74 -7.11
N ASN A 163 10.46 -5.98 -6.23
CA ASN A 163 9.13 -5.44 -6.50
C ASN A 163 8.93 -4.06 -5.85
N SER A 164 8.21 -3.18 -6.56
CA SER A 164 7.83 -1.84 -6.10
C SER A 164 6.38 -1.84 -5.61
N ALA A 165 6.15 -1.27 -4.43
CA ALA A 165 4.83 -1.09 -3.86
C ALA A 165 4.58 0.37 -3.49
N PHE A 166 3.35 0.82 -3.74
CA PHE A 166 2.94 2.21 -3.55
C PHE A 166 1.69 2.26 -2.68
N VAL A 167 1.70 3.09 -1.65
CA VAL A 167 0.55 3.36 -0.81
C VAL A 167 0.09 4.79 -1.10
N ALA A 168 -1.16 4.93 -1.53
CA ALA A 168 -1.73 6.23 -1.85
C ALA A 168 -2.31 6.91 -0.61
N PRO A 169 -2.18 8.25 -0.50
CA PRO A 169 -2.90 9.00 0.51
C PRO A 169 -4.40 8.97 0.21
N SER A 170 -5.19 9.41 1.18
CA SER A 170 -6.64 9.44 1.06
C SER A 170 -7.13 10.80 0.56
N VAL A 171 -8.35 10.81 0.03
CA VAL A 171 -9.12 12.04 -0.19
C VAL A 171 -9.60 12.62 1.14
N THR A 172 -9.93 11.78 2.12
CA THR A 172 -10.41 12.24 3.43
C THR A 172 -9.24 12.75 4.29
N PRO A 173 -9.32 13.99 4.84
CA PRO A 173 -8.30 14.54 5.73
C PRO A 173 -8.53 14.15 7.19
N ILE A 174 -9.38 13.16 7.46
CA ILE A 174 -9.78 12.80 8.82
C ILE A 174 -8.57 12.35 9.64
N ARG A 175 -8.48 12.87 10.86
CA ARG A 175 -7.49 12.45 11.86
C ARG A 175 -8.13 12.34 13.23
N ASN A 176 -7.52 11.55 14.11
CA ASN A 176 -7.87 11.58 15.52
C ASN A 176 -7.42 12.92 16.14
N VAL A 177 -8.14 13.43 17.14
CA VAL A 177 -7.76 14.65 17.89
C VAL A 177 -6.36 14.53 18.49
N LYS A 178 -5.96 13.31 18.87
CA LYS A 178 -4.64 13.00 19.44
C LYS A 178 -3.51 12.88 18.41
N GLU A 179 -3.84 12.76 17.12
CA GLU A 179 -2.82 12.66 16.07
C GLU A 179 -2.24 14.04 15.75
N PRO A 180 -0.90 14.21 15.78
CA PRO A 180 -0.27 15.51 15.56
C PRO A 180 -0.35 15.99 14.11
N SER A 181 -0.69 15.09 13.17
CA SER A 181 -0.74 15.37 11.73
C SER A 181 -1.87 14.60 11.06
N SER A 182 -2.31 15.12 9.90
CA SER A 182 -3.18 14.43 8.95
C SER A 182 -2.52 14.42 7.57
N ASN A 183 -3.33 14.26 6.53
CA ASN A 183 -2.99 14.50 5.14
C ASN A 183 -3.94 15.56 4.55
N ASN A 184 -3.46 16.33 3.57
CA ASN A 184 -4.38 16.96 2.63
C ASN A 184 -5.09 15.89 1.78
N PRO A 185 -6.29 16.20 1.26
CA PRO A 185 -6.92 15.36 0.23
C PRO A 185 -5.97 15.15 -0.95
N GLY A 186 -5.76 13.90 -1.34
CA GLY A 186 -4.86 13.53 -2.42
C GLY A 186 -5.46 12.51 -3.41
N PHE A 187 -5.04 12.59 -4.67
CA PHE A 187 -5.20 11.52 -5.65
C PHE A 187 -3.93 11.44 -6.51
N ARG A 188 -3.71 10.31 -7.20
CA ARG A 188 -2.51 10.15 -8.03
C ARG A 188 -2.79 9.47 -9.35
N VAL A 189 -1.89 9.71 -10.30
CA VAL A 189 -1.88 9.10 -11.63
C VAL A 189 -0.56 8.34 -11.79
N TYR A 190 -0.63 7.12 -12.32
CA TYR A 190 0.54 6.31 -12.63
C TYR A 190 0.78 6.26 -14.13
N LEU A 191 2.04 6.45 -14.51
CA LEU A 191 2.51 6.25 -15.87
C LEU A 191 3.17 4.88 -15.95
N PHE A 192 2.87 4.12 -17.00
CA PHE A 192 3.42 2.77 -17.19
C PHE A 192 3.78 2.53 -18.66
N GLN A 193 4.74 1.63 -18.90
CA GLN A 193 5.09 1.20 -20.25
C GLN A 193 4.12 0.14 -20.75
N LEU A 194 3.69 0.21 -22.01
CA LEU A 194 2.72 -0.74 -22.57
C LEU A 194 3.28 -2.14 -22.79
N ASP A 195 4.58 -2.27 -23.05
CA ASP A 195 5.18 -3.58 -23.37
C ASP A 195 5.51 -4.40 -22.12
N SER A 196 6.00 -3.74 -21.07
CA SER A 196 6.45 -4.39 -19.83
C SER A 196 5.46 -4.22 -18.67
N TYR A 197 4.50 -3.30 -18.80
CA TYR A 197 3.64 -2.82 -17.72
C TYR A 197 4.42 -2.32 -16.49
N SER A 198 5.71 -2.02 -16.64
CA SER A 198 6.48 -1.45 -15.53
C SER A 198 6.05 -0.01 -15.26
N VAL A 199 5.84 0.31 -13.98
CA VAL A 199 5.49 1.67 -13.54
C VAL A 199 6.70 2.58 -13.78
N GLN A 200 6.50 3.63 -14.57
CA GLN A 200 7.53 4.59 -14.95
C GLN A 200 7.60 5.76 -14.00
N ASP A 201 6.43 6.28 -13.60
CA ASP A 201 6.34 7.50 -12.83
C ASP A 201 4.97 7.61 -12.12
N LEU A 202 4.90 8.51 -11.14
CA LEU A 202 3.76 8.74 -10.28
C LEU A 202 3.59 10.25 -10.12
N TRP A 203 2.42 10.75 -10.51
CA TRP A 203 2.05 12.15 -10.37
C TRP A 203 1.04 12.27 -9.24
N GLN A 204 1.47 12.90 -8.15
CA GLN A 204 0.64 13.10 -6.97
C GLN A 204 -0.03 14.47 -7.08
N PHE A 205 -1.34 14.50 -6.95
CA PHE A 205 -2.14 15.71 -6.87
C PHE A 205 -2.69 15.86 -5.47
N TYR A 206 -2.88 17.10 -5.05
CA TYR A 206 -3.44 17.41 -3.76
C TYR A 206 -4.33 18.65 -3.79
N LEU A 207 -5.16 18.78 -2.76
CA LEU A 207 -5.91 19.98 -2.46
C LEU A 207 -5.39 20.54 -1.14
N ASN A 208 -4.83 21.76 -1.14
CA ASN A 208 -4.56 22.46 0.11
C ASN A 208 -5.91 22.80 0.77
N LEU A 209 -6.31 21.99 1.76
CA LEU A 209 -7.64 22.07 2.34
C LEU A 209 -7.86 23.38 3.09
N THR A 210 -6.82 23.89 3.76
CA THR A 210 -6.88 25.18 4.46
C THR A 210 -7.13 26.31 3.48
N GLU A 211 -6.35 26.36 2.39
CA GLU A 211 -6.52 27.36 1.33
C GLU A 211 -7.90 27.25 0.69
N ALA A 212 -8.34 26.04 0.35
CA ALA A 212 -9.64 25.79 -0.29
C ALA A 212 -10.81 26.26 0.58
N ASN A 213 -10.74 26.05 1.90
CA ASN A 213 -11.76 26.49 2.84
C ASN A 213 -11.76 28.01 3.02
N ILE A 214 -10.58 28.67 3.05
CA ILE A 214 -10.51 30.13 3.13
C ILE A 214 -11.05 30.78 1.84
N GLN A 215 -10.69 30.23 0.68
CA GLN A 215 -11.07 30.75 -0.63
C GLN A 215 -12.45 30.30 -1.10
N GLN A 216 -13.08 29.33 -0.41
CA GLN A 216 -14.33 28.68 -0.84
C GLN A 216 -14.24 28.12 -2.27
N SER A 217 -13.06 27.61 -2.65
CA SER A 217 -12.77 27.11 -4.00
C SER A 217 -11.82 25.91 -3.95
N ALA A 218 -12.23 24.79 -4.53
CA ALA A 218 -11.43 23.57 -4.56
C ALA A 218 -10.48 23.54 -5.77
N GLN A 219 -9.28 24.12 -5.60
CA GLN A 219 -8.23 24.08 -6.64
C GLN A 219 -7.25 22.93 -6.38
N TRP A 220 -7.46 21.80 -7.07
CA TRP A 220 -6.50 20.71 -7.08
C TRP A 220 -5.22 21.09 -7.85
N ARG A 221 -4.06 20.79 -7.28
CA ARG A 221 -2.75 21.12 -7.84
C ARG A 221 -1.88 19.88 -7.90
N LEU A 222 -0.96 19.85 -8.85
CA LEU A 222 0.13 18.88 -8.84
C LEU A 222 0.99 19.16 -7.60
N GLU A 223 1.12 18.16 -6.74
CA GLU A 223 2.00 18.21 -5.57
C GLU A 223 3.44 17.95 -6.02
N TYR A 224 3.66 16.80 -6.66
CA TYR A 224 4.95 16.43 -7.21
C TYR A 224 4.85 15.37 -8.32
N VAL A 225 5.88 15.33 -9.15
CA VAL A 225 6.22 14.23 -10.04
C VAL A 225 7.34 13.42 -9.40
N MET A 226 7.15 12.12 -9.20
CA MET A 226 8.05 11.32 -8.37
C MET A 226 9.47 11.25 -8.92
N THR A 227 9.63 11.09 -10.24
CA THR A 227 10.97 11.08 -10.85
C THR A 227 11.67 12.42 -10.73
N GLU A 228 10.96 13.53 -10.85
CA GLU A 228 11.54 14.89 -10.73
C GLU A 228 11.89 15.22 -9.28
N ALA A 229 10.98 14.96 -8.33
CA ALA A 229 11.15 15.30 -6.93
C ALA A 229 12.35 14.59 -6.28
N TYR A 230 12.66 13.37 -6.74
CA TYR A 230 13.71 12.53 -6.16
C TYR A 230 14.85 12.21 -7.14
N GLY A 231 14.87 12.81 -8.33
CA GLY A 231 15.91 12.58 -9.34
C GLY A 231 15.99 11.13 -9.82
N LEU A 232 14.87 10.42 -9.89
CA LEU A 232 14.80 9.01 -10.29
C LEU A 232 14.66 8.88 -11.81
N ARG A 233 15.22 7.81 -12.36
CA ARG A 233 15.04 7.49 -13.79
C ARG A 233 13.67 6.90 -14.09
N ASN A 234 13.15 6.09 -13.17
CA ASN A 234 11.84 5.46 -13.20
C ASN A 234 11.49 4.95 -11.79
N LEU A 235 10.36 4.24 -11.65
CA LEU A 235 9.92 3.64 -10.38
C LEU A 235 10.21 2.14 -10.28
N SER A 236 11.28 1.68 -10.94
CA SER A 236 11.77 0.30 -10.79
C SER A 236 12.19 0.00 -9.36
N PRO A 237 12.19 -1.29 -8.93
CA PRO A 237 12.58 -1.66 -7.57
C PRO A 237 13.98 -1.16 -7.20
N GLY A 238 14.93 -1.19 -8.15
CA GLY A 238 16.29 -0.66 -7.95
C GLY A 238 16.33 0.85 -7.74
N SER A 239 15.55 1.62 -8.50
CA SER A 239 15.44 3.08 -8.31
C SER A 239 14.81 3.43 -6.96
N LEU A 240 13.76 2.71 -6.55
CA LEU A 240 13.13 2.92 -5.25
C LEU A 240 14.03 2.49 -4.08
N LEU A 241 14.85 1.43 -4.26
CA LEU A 241 15.86 1.05 -3.28
C LEU A 241 16.89 2.16 -3.09
N GLY A 242 17.37 2.75 -4.20
CA GLY A 242 18.26 3.91 -4.18
C GLY A 242 17.65 5.11 -3.45
N LEU A 243 16.36 5.40 -3.70
CA LEU A 243 15.62 6.41 -2.94
C LEU A 243 15.62 6.06 -1.44
N GLY A 244 15.22 4.84 -1.06
CA GLY A 244 15.20 4.38 0.34
C GLY A 244 16.55 4.57 1.04
N PHE A 245 17.67 4.26 0.39
CA PHE A 245 19.00 4.52 0.95
C PHE A 245 19.34 6.01 1.07
N SER A 246 18.86 6.86 0.16
CA SER A 246 19.05 8.32 0.26
C SER A 246 18.31 8.96 1.45
N LEU A 247 17.34 8.25 2.04
CA LEU A 247 16.61 8.70 3.23
C LEU A 247 17.39 8.49 4.53
N ILE A 248 18.38 7.59 4.54
CA ILE A 248 19.12 7.16 5.72
C ILE A 248 19.95 8.29 6.38
N PRO A 249 20.79 9.06 5.66
CA PRO A 249 21.77 9.97 6.28
C PRO A 249 21.13 10.91 7.30
N PRO A 250 21.76 11.19 8.47
CA PRO A 250 21.14 11.95 9.57
C PRO A 250 20.48 13.25 9.11
N VAL A 251 21.20 14.03 8.30
CA VAL A 251 20.69 15.19 7.58
C VAL A 251 20.42 14.81 6.12
N SER A 252 19.17 14.53 5.78
CA SER A 252 18.76 14.17 4.41
C SER A 252 17.66 15.10 3.89
N LYS A 253 18.00 15.90 2.86
CA LYS A 253 17.03 16.70 2.11
C LYS A 253 15.99 15.82 1.42
N ALA A 254 16.40 14.64 0.96
CA ALA A 254 15.50 13.64 0.38
C ALA A 254 14.47 13.17 1.41
N PHE A 255 14.90 12.91 2.65
CA PHE A 255 13.98 12.54 3.74
C PHE A 255 13.03 13.67 4.13
N GLN A 256 13.50 14.91 4.23
CA GLN A 256 12.61 16.05 4.52
C GLN A 256 11.52 16.21 3.45
N THR A 257 11.92 16.11 2.18
CA THR A 257 10.98 16.14 1.04
C THR A 257 10.01 14.96 1.09
N TYR A 258 10.53 13.76 1.33
CA TYR A 258 9.74 12.54 1.49
C TYR A 258 8.71 12.65 2.61
N PHE A 259 9.10 13.17 3.77
CA PHE A 259 8.20 13.27 4.92
C PHE A 259 7.14 14.37 4.75
N ALA A 260 7.45 15.43 4.01
CA ALA A 260 6.45 16.41 3.59
C ALA A 260 5.39 15.77 2.68
N HIS A 261 5.82 15.02 1.65
CA HIS A 261 4.93 14.26 0.76
C HIS A 261 4.17 13.15 1.49
N PHE A 262 4.78 12.47 2.47
CA PHE A 262 4.14 11.46 3.29
C PHE A 262 2.84 11.97 3.95
N ASN A 263 2.82 13.26 4.32
CA ASN A 263 1.66 13.95 4.87
C ASN A 263 0.90 14.78 3.82
N VAL A 264 1.16 14.60 2.53
CA VAL A 264 0.55 15.37 1.42
C VAL A 264 0.67 16.89 1.64
N ASN A 265 1.85 17.33 2.07
CA ASN A 265 2.14 18.71 2.42
C ASN A 265 1.15 19.34 3.43
N PHE A 266 0.57 18.53 4.33
CA PHE A 266 -0.36 19.01 5.37
C PHE A 266 0.31 20.03 6.29
N ASN A 267 1.52 19.73 6.75
CA ASN A 267 2.38 20.67 7.46
C ASN A 267 3.86 20.35 7.14
N PRO A 268 4.48 21.06 6.17
CA PRO A 268 5.86 20.80 5.77
C PRO A 268 6.91 21.02 6.86
N GLN A 269 6.55 21.74 7.94
CA GLN A 269 7.45 22.03 9.06
C GLN A 269 7.38 20.98 10.18
N LEU A 270 6.56 19.93 10.01
CA LEU A 270 6.43 18.88 11.01
C LEU A 270 7.76 18.11 11.14
N PRO A 271 8.42 18.12 12.31
CA PRO A 271 9.69 17.43 12.48
C PRO A 271 9.48 15.91 12.51
N CYS A 272 10.43 15.17 11.92
CA CYS A 272 10.52 13.72 12.01
C CYS A 272 11.99 13.32 12.11
N GLU A 273 12.46 13.12 13.34
CA GLU A 273 13.85 12.82 13.68
C GLU A 273 13.91 11.59 14.59
N GLY A 274 15.12 11.05 14.77
CA GLY A 274 15.36 9.87 15.58
C GLY A 274 14.41 8.72 15.23
N ILE A 275 13.65 8.25 16.21
CA ILE A 275 12.73 7.10 16.05
C ILE A 275 11.68 7.29 14.95
N CYS A 276 11.21 8.52 14.71
CA CYS A 276 10.25 8.78 13.64
C CYS A 276 10.84 8.43 12.28
N LYS A 277 12.06 8.93 12.02
CA LYS A 277 12.78 8.69 10.77
C LYS A 277 13.20 7.22 10.65
N VAL A 278 13.64 6.58 11.75
CA VAL A 278 13.94 5.14 11.78
C VAL A 278 12.72 4.33 11.32
N ASN A 279 11.55 4.59 11.90
CA ASN A 279 10.33 3.86 11.54
C ASN A 279 9.94 4.04 10.07
N GLN A 280 10.06 5.27 9.55
CA GLN A 280 9.79 5.58 8.14
C GLN A 280 10.73 4.82 7.21
N VAL A 281 12.05 4.96 7.41
CA VAL A 281 13.06 4.38 6.52
C VAL A 281 13.04 2.85 6.58
N CYS A 282 12.91 2.26 7.76
CA CYS A 282 12.83 0.81 7.90
C CYS A 282 11.56 0.23 7.27
N ALA A 283 10.42 0.92 7.36
CA ALA A 283 9.18 0.49 6.70
C ALA A 283 9.26 0.58 5.17
N VAL A 284 10.00 1.56 4.62
CA VAL A 284 10.27 1.67 3.17
C VAL A 284 11.13 0.51 2.68
N LEU A 285 12.20 0.17 3.42
CA LEU A 285 13.23 -0.77 2.99
C LEU A 285 12.92 -2.23 3.30
N HIS A 286 12.05 -2.49 4.27
CA HIS A 286 11.80 -3.83 4.80
C HIS A 286 10.33 -4.06 5.11
N VAL A 287 9.71 -4.98 4.36
CA VAL A 287 8.32 -5.40 4.56
C VAL A 287 8.20 -6.72 5.34
N ASP A 288 9.30 -7.45 5.51
CA ASP A 288 9.37 -8.69 6.28
C ASP A 288 9.87 -8.45 7.70
N GLN A 289 9.53 -9.36 8.60
CA GLN A 289 9.86 -9.26 10.02
C GLN A 289 11.36 -9.16 10.27
N ARG A 290 12.17 -9.99 9.61
CA ARG A 290 13.61 -10.09 9.89
C ARG A 290 14.31 -8.81 9.47
N GLY A 291 14.11 -8.40 8.21
CA GLY A 291 14.71 -7.18 7.67
C GLY A 291 14.33 -5.93 8.46
N TYR A 292 13.06 -5.82 8.89
CA TYR A 292 12.63 -4.68 9.67
C TYR A 292 13.29 -4.65 11.05
N GLN A 293 13.39 -5.78 11.76
CA GLN A 293 14.08 -5.81 13.06
C GLN A 293 15.56 -5.47 12.92
N ASP A 294 16.25 -6.04 11.93
CA ASP A 294 17.67 -5.76 11.68
C ASP A 294 17.89 -4.26 11.43
N CYS A 295 17.00 -3.62 10.66
CA CYS A 295 17.04 -2.18 10.39
C CYS A 295 16.83 -1.33 11.65
N ILE A 296 15.80 -1.65 12.45
CA ILE A 296 15.50 -0.95 13.70
C ILE A 296 16.66 -1.09 14.69
N SER A 297 17.19 -2.31 14.88
CA SER A 297 18.22 -2.62 15.87
C SER A 297 19.55 -1.98 15.54
N ALA A 298 19.89 -1.86 14.26
CA ALA A 298 21.16 -1.29 13.87
C ALA A 298 21.18 0.24 13.93
N GLY A 299 20.03 0.90 14.09
CA GLY A 299 19.95 2.33 14.40
C GLY A 299 20.59 3.24 13.34
N TRP A 300 20.60 2.82 12.06
CA TRP A 300 21.31 3.46 10.95
C TRP A 300 20.86 4.89 10.60
N VAL A 301 20.00 5.54 11.39
CA VAL A 301 19.26 6.75 11.01
C VAL A 301 19.54 7.94 11.92
#